data_AF-A0A1I9GAK1-F1
#
_entry.id   AF-A0A1I9GAK1-F1
#
_cell.length_a   1.000
_cell.length_b   1.000
_cell.length_c   1.000
_cell.angle_alpha   90.00
_cell.angle_beta   90.00
_cell.angle_gamma   90.00
#
_symmetry.space_group_name_H-M   'P 1'
#
loop_
_entity.id
_entity.type
_entity.pdbx_description
1 polymer ?
#
loop_
_entity_poly.entity_id
_entity_poly.type
_entity_poly.pdbx_seq_one_letter_code
_entity_poly.pdbx_strand_id
1 'polypeptide(L)'
;LISISSGVPGDHTASIQVRDLEICIGRLTMKCACLCVQKLGVLIEDSDQNLKYLGLLAMGKILQTHPKAVQAHKDIVLRCLDDRDESIRLRALDLLYGMVSKRNIMEIVRKLMDHVDAAEGSYYRDELLSRIIAICSYNNYQYITNFEWYISVLVELTKVEGTRHGTMIAEQ
;
A
#
# COMPACT_ATOMS: atom_id res chain seq x y z
N LEU A 1 15.95 0.79 10.02
CA LEU A 1 16.60 -0.20 9.13
C LEU A 1 16.25 -1.58 9.65
N ILE A 2 15.33 -2.27 8.99
CA ILE A 2 15.21 -3.72 9.19
C ILE A 2 16.49 -4.29 8.59
N SER A 3 17.44 -4.62 9.45
CA SER A 3 18.69 -5.25 9.07
C SER A 3 18.39 -6.60 8.45
N ILE A 4 18.59 -6.70 7.14
CA ILE A 4 18.74 -7.97 6.48
C ILE A 4 20.13 -8.49 6.87
N SER A 5 20.14 -9.64 7.56
CA SER A 5 21.29 -10.49 7.88
C SER A 5 22.30 -9.99 8.92
N SER A 6 22.16 -10.48 10.16
CA SER A 6 23.28 -11.11 10.86
C SER A 6 22.78 -12.34 11.62
N GLY A 7 23.36 -13.51 11.29
CA GLY A 7 22.91 -14.82 11.77
C GLY A 7 22.98 -14.93 13.29
N VAL A 8 21.81 -14.93 13.92
CA VAL A 8 21.60 -15.39 15.30
C VAL A 8 20.81 -16.70 15.21
N PRO A 9 21.28 -17.81 15.82
CA PRO A 9 20.58 -19.08 15.80
C PRO A 9 19.30 -18.96 16.65
N GLY A 10 18.16 -18.77 15.98
CA GLY A 10 16.85 -18.50 16.58
C GLY A 10 15.82 -17.97 15.58
N ASP A 11 16.27 -17.45 14.42
CA ASP A 11 15.43 -16.82 13.39
C ASP A 11 14.79 -17.81 12.37
N HIS A 12 14.56 -19.03 12.81
CA HIS A 12 13.95 -20.07 11.97
C HIS A 12 12.42 -19.93 11.92
N THR A 13 11.78 -19.41 12.96
CA THR A 13 10.32 -19.36 13.06
C THR A 13 9.69 -18.38 12.06
N ALA A 14 10.24 -17.18 11.90
CA ALA A 14 9.76 -16.19 10.93
C ALA A 14 10.05 -16.63 9.48
N SER A 15 11.23 -17.22 9.25
CA SER A 15 11.62 -17.77 7.94
C SER A 15 10.76 -18.97 7.52
N ILE A 16 10.36 -19.81 8.47
CA ILE A 16 9.44 -20.94 8.24
C ILE A 16 8.03 -20.42 7.93
N GLN A 17 7.52 -19.46 8.70
CA GLN A 17 6.19 -18.88 8.46
C GLN A 17 6.06 -18.20 7.09
N VAL A 18 7.08 -17.46 6.63
CA VAL A 18 7.04 -16.79 5.31
C VAL A 18 7.09 -17.81 4.17
N ARG A 19 7.90 -18.86 4.30
CA ARG A 19 8.05 -19.90 3.27
C ARG A 19 6.84 -20.83 3.20
N ASP A 20 6.25 -21.15 4.35
CA ASP A 20 4.99 -21.89 4.43
C ASP A 20 3.82 -21.08 3.88
N LEU A 21 3.82 -19.76 4.09
CA LEU A 21 2.85 -18.84 3.50
C LEU A 21 2.99 -18.77 1.97
N GLU A 22 4.21 -18.76 1.43
CA GLU A 22 4.46 -18.80 -0.02
C GLU A 22 3.98 -20.11 -0.67
N ILE A 23 4.27 -21.25 -0.03
CA ILE A 23 3.83 -22.57 -0.49
C ILE A 23 2.30 -22.68 -0.43
N CYS A 24 1.68 -22.15 0.62
CA CYS A 24 0.22 -22.08 0.72
C CYS A 24 -0.36 -21.25 -0.42
N ILE A 25 0.12 -20.00 -0.62
CA ILE A 25 -0.39 -19.05 -1.62
C ILE A 25 -0.30 -19.62 -3.05
N GLY A 26 0.77 -20.34 -3.40
CA GLY A 26 0.94 -20.94 -4.73
C GLY A 26 -0.08 -22.04 -5.09
N ARG A 27 -0.83 -22.58 -4.13
CA ARG A 27 -1.82 -23.66 -4.32
C ARG A 27 -3.27 -23.24 -4.11
N LEU A 28 -3.54 -21.95 -3.95
CA LEU A 28 -4.86 -21.45 -3.61
C LEU A 28 -5.86 -21.51 -4.77
N THR A 29 -7.03 -22.12 -4.54
CA THR A 29 -8.22 -22.00 -5.40
C THR A 29 -9.06 -20.77 -5.01
N MET A 30 -9.90 -20.24 -5.91
CA MET A 30 -10.70 -19.01 -5.68
C MET A 30 -11.50 -19.00 -4.36
N LYS A 31 -12.09 -20.12 -3.93
CA LYS A 31 -12.83 -20.21 -2.64
C LYS A 31 -11.89 -20.14 -1.43
N CYS A 32 -10.72 -20.77 -1.53
CA CYS A 32 -9.69 -20.64 -0.50
C CYS A 32 -9.16 -19.20 -0.42
N ALA A 33 -9.12 -18.48 -1.54
CA ALA A 33 -8.58 -17.11 -1.58
C ALA A 33 -9.42 -16.14 -0.77
N CYS A 34 -10.75 -16.19 -0.92
CA CYS A 34 -11.64 -15.35 -0.12
C CYS A 34 -11.50 -15.64 1.39
N LEU A 35 -11.44 -16.91 1.79
CA LEU A 35 -11.28 -17.28 3.20
C LEU A 35 -9.91 -16.86 3.75
N CYS A 36 -8.85 -17.03 2.97
CA CYS A 36 -7.51 -16.60 3.35
C CYS A 36 -7.44 -15.09 3.52
N VAL A 37 -7.95 -14.30 2.56
CA VAL A 37 -7.99 -12.84 2.68
C VAL A 37 -8.85 -12.41 3.87
N GLN A 38 -9.97 -13.08 4.14
CA GLN A 38 -10.79 -12.78 5.33
C GLN A 38 -10.01 -12.98 6.63
N LYS A 39 -9.28 -14.10 6.77
CA LYS A 39 -8.43 -14.35 7.95
C LYS A 39 -7.26 -13.35 8.04
N LEU A 40 -6.65 -12.99 6.91
CA LEU A 40 -5.62 -11.98 6.87
C LEU A 40 -6.17 -10.60 7.26
N GLY A 41 -7.42 -10.29 6.93
CA GLY A 41 -8.08 -9.06 7.38
C GLY A 41 -8.10 -8.96 8.90
N VAL A 42 -8.51 -10.03 9.59
CA VAL A 42 -8.47 -10.10 11.06
C VAL A 42 -7.04 -9.95 11.59
N LEU A 43 -6.06 -10.56 10.92
CA LEU A 43 -4.65 -10.46 11.30
C LEU A 43 -4.10 -9.03 11.18
N ILE A 44 -4.55 -8.26 10.18
CA ILE A 44 -4.16 -6.86 9.98
C ILE A 44 -4.73 -5.94 11.06
N GLU A 45 -5.84 -6.34 11.69
CA GLU A 45 -6.47 -5.60 12.78
C GLU A 45 -5.87 -5.96 14.15
N ASP A 46 -4.92 -6.89 14.22
CA ASP A 46 -4.27 -7.30 15.47
C ASP A 46 -3.45 -6.15 16.09
N SER A 47 -3.28 -6.15 17.41
CA SER A 47 -2.44 -5.18 18.09
C SER A 47 -0.93 -5.30 17.79
N ASP A 48 -0.46 -6.50 17.42
CA ASP A 48 0.94 -6.78 17.10
C ASP A 48 1.30 -6.27 15.69
N GLN A 49 2.27 -5.35 15.64
CA GLN A 49 2.73 -4.72 14.41
C GLN A 49 3.33 -5.72 13.40
N ASN A 50 4.02 -6.75 13.87
CA ASN A 50 4.59 -7.77 12.98
C ASN A 50 3.50 -8.60 12.32
N LEU A 51 2.42 -8.89 13.03
CA LEU A 51 1.25 -9.59 12.47
C LEU A 51 0.54 -8.73 11.43
N LYS A 52 0.38 -7.43 11.69
CA LYS A 52 -0.14 -6.51 10.68
C LYS A 52 0.72 -6.50 9.42
N TYR A 53 2.03 -6.37 9.59
CA TYR A 53 2.97 -6.32 8.48
C TYR A 53 2.90 -7.61 7.65
N LEU A 54 2.90 -8.77 8.31
CA LEU A 54 2.78 -10.07 7.66
C LEU A 54 1.45 -10.19 6.91
N GLY A 55 0.35 -9.72 7.52
CA GLY A 55 -0.97 -9.69 6.91
C GLY A 55 -1.01 -8.88 5.62
N LEU A 56 -0.48 -7.66 5.65
CA LEU A 56 -0.39 -6.78 4.47
C LEU A 56 0.53 -7.38 3.38
N LEU A 57 1.67 -7.95 3.77
CA LEU A 57 2.58 -8.63 2.86
C LEU A 57 1.92 -9.83 2.16
N ALA A 58 1.16 -10.62 2.92
CA ALA A 58 0.40 -11.76 2.41
C ALA A 58 -0.69 -11.31 1.43
N MET A 59 -1.46 -10.28 1.77
CA MET A 59 -2.48 -9.71 0.89
C MET A 59 -1.87 -9.19 -0.42
N GLY A 60 -0.69 -8.58 -0.37
CA GLY A 60 0.04 -8.14 -1.56
C GLY A 60 0.38 -9.28 -2.51
N LYS A 61 0.77 -10.45 -1.99
CA LYS A 61 1.01 -11.65 -2.82
C LYS A 61 -0.29 -12.18 -3.43
N ILE A 62 -1.37 -12.22 -2.66
CA ILE A 62 -2.68 -12.68 -3.16
C ILE A 62 -3.25 -11.73 -4.20
N LEU A 63 -3.03 -10.41 -4.08
CA LEU A 63 -3.50 -9.40 -5.02
C LEU A 63 -3.05 -9.67 -6.46
N GLN A 64 -1.86 -10.22 -6.65
CA GLN A 64 -1.31 -10.55 -7.97
C GLN A 64 -2.07 -11.68 -8.69
N THR A 65 -2.72 -12.57 -7.93
CA THR A 65 -3.42 -13.75 -8.48
C THR A 65 -4.94 -13.64 -8.35
N HIS A 66 -5.43 -13.00 -7.30
CA HIS A 66 -6.84 -12.92 -6.90
C HIS A 66 -7.25 -11.50 -6.50
N PRO A 67 -7.12 -10.50 -7.40
CA PRO A 67 -7.31 -9.09 -7.02
C PRO A 67 -8.72 -8.80 -6.50
N LYS A 68 -9.75 -9.43 -7.06
CA LYS A 68 -11.14 -9.24 -6.62
C LYS A 68 -11.37 -9.61 -5.15
N ALA A 69 -10.66 -10.61 -4.63
CA ALA A 69 -10.80 -11.03 -3.24
C ALA A 69 -10.19 -9.99 -2.29
N VAL A 70 -9.00 -9.47 -2.63
CA VAL A 70 -8.30 -8.45 -1.83
C VAL A 70 -9.06 -7.12 -1.84
N GLN A 71 -9.68 -6.76 -2.97
CA GLN A 71 -10.45 -5.51 -3.10
C GLN A 71 -11.61 -5.39 -2.11
N ALA A 72 -12.18 -6.50 -1.64
CA ALA A 72 -13.22 -6.49 -0.62
C ALA A 72 -12.73 -5.98 0.75
N HIS A 73 -11.41 -5.94 0.97
CA HIS A 73 -10.77 -5.51 2.22
C HIS A 73 -10.05 -4.16 2.10
N LYS A 74 -10.30 -3.40 1.03
CA LYS A 74 -9.71 -2.06 0.79
C LYS A 74 -9.80 -1.14 2.00
N ASP A 75 -10.93 -1.14 2.71
CA ASP A 75 -11.15 -0.26 3.86
C ASP A 75 -10.24 -0.60 5.05
N ILE A 76 -9.87 -1.87 5.23
CA ILE A 76 -8.88 -2.28 6.24
C ILE A 76 -7.51 -1.72 5.86
N VAL A 77 -7.11 -1.86 4.59
CA VAL A 77 -5.82 -1.37 4.09
C VAL A 77 -5.73 0.15 4.20
N LEU A 78 -6.80 0.88 3.88
CA LEU A 78 -6.85 2.34 4.06
C LEU A 78 -6.65 2.75 5.52
N ARG A 79 -7.23 2.04 6.48
CA ARG A 79 -7.01 2.31 7.93
C ARG A 79 -5.55 2.10 8.35
N CYS A 80 -4.79 1.24 7.67
CA CYS A 80 -3.37 1.05 7.97
C CYS A 80 -2.50 2.26 7.63
N LEU A 81 -3.00 3.24 6.86
CA LEU A 81 -2.32 4.52 6.64
C LEU A 81 -2.28 5.38 7.91
N ASP A 82 -3.19 5.15 8.86
CA ASP A 82 -3.23 5.80 10.17
C ASP A 82 -2.41 5.04 11.24
N ASP A 83 -1.68 3.98 10.88
CA ASP A 83 -0.94 3.20 11.86
C ASP A 83 0.22 4.01 12.47
N ARG A 84 0.52 3.75 13.75
CA ARG A 84 1.63 4.35 14.47
C ARG A 84 3.00 3.92 13.93
N ASP A 85 3.08 2.73 13.31
CA ASP A 85 4.30 2.21 12.72
C ASP A 85 4.41 2.64 11.25
N GLU A 86 5.43 3.45 10.95
CA GLU A 86 5.66 3.94 9.59
C GLU A 86 5.88 2.82 8.57
N SER A 87 6.47 1.70 8.97
CA SER A 87 6.67 0.55 8.07
C SER A 87 5.35 -0.11 7.66
N ILE A 88 4.35 -0.10 8.54
CA ILE A 88 2.98 -0.54 8.24
C ILE A 88 2.33 0.42 7.26
N ARG A 89 2.45 1.72 7.50
CA ARG A 89 1.89 2.75 6.61
C ARG A 89 2.47 2.64 5.20
N LEU A 90 3.79 2.47 5.08
CA LEU A 90 4.49 2.28 3.81
C LEU A 90 4.05 0.97 3.12
N ARG A 91 3.90 -0.12 3.88
CA ARG A 91 3.44 -1.40 3.34
C ARG A 91 1.98 -1.35 2.86
N ALA A 92 1.13 -0.62 3.56
CA ALA A 92 -0.25 -0.38 3.15
C ALA A 92 -0.32 0.45 1.86
N LEU A 93 0.55 1.46 1.72
CA LEU A 93 0.69 2.25 0.52
C LEU A 93 1.09 1.42 -0.71
N ASP A 94 2.02 0.47 -0.53
CA ASP A 94 2.39 -0.52 -1.55
C ASP A 94 1.21 -1.39 -1.99
N LEU A 95 0.43 -1.86 -1.02
CA LEU A 95 -0.74 -2.68 -1.31
C LEU A 95 -1.82 -1.89 -2.05
N LEU A 96 -2.10 -0.65 -1.60
CA LEU A 96 -3.08 0.23 -2.25
C LEU A 96 -2.74 0.54 -3.70
N TYR A 97 -1.46 0.73 -4.02
CA TYR A 97 -0.99 0.94 -5.39
C TYR A 97 -1.50 -0.13 -6.35
N GLY A 98 -1.38 -1.41 -5.98
CA GLY A 98 -1.87 -2.52 -6.80
C GLY A 98 -3.40 -2.69 -6.78
N MET A 99 -4.10 -2.04 -5.84
CA MET A 99 -5.55 -2.07 -5.71
C MET A 99 -6.25 -0.94 -6.48
N VAL A 100 -5.50 -0.03 -7.11
CA VAL A 100 -6.10 1.07 -7.86
C VAL A 100 -6.81 0.58 -9.13
N SER A 101 -7.95 1.21 -9.41
CA SER A 101 -8.75 1.03 -10.61
C SER A 101 -9.40 2.36 -10.98
N LYS A 102 -9.94 2.45 -12.21
CA LYS A 102 -10.74 3.62 -12.67
C LYS A 102 -11.87 4.00 -11.70
N ARG A 103 -12.39 3.04 -10.93
CA ARG A 103 -13.55 3.23 -10.06
C ARG A 103 -13.21 3.82 -8.69
N ASN A 104 -12.00 3.61 -8.20
CA ASN A 104 -11.61 3.94 -6.83
C ASN A 104 -10.41 4.91 -6.74
N ILE A 105 -9.77 5.25 -7.87
CA ILE A 105 -8.59 6.14 -7.90
C ILE A 105 -8.81 7.47 -7.19
N MET A 106 -9.93 8.15 -7.44
CA MET A 106 -10.23 9.45 -6.83
C MET A 106 -10.36 9.37 -5.30
N GLU A 107 -10.93 8.28 -4.79
CA GLU A 107 -11.07 8.05 -3.35
C GLU A 107 -9.72 7.76 -2.71
N ILE A 108 -8.90 6.90 -3.34
CA ILE A 108 -7.57 6.55 -2.85
C ILE A 108 -6.68 7.78 -2.84
N VAL A 109 -6.60 8.53 -3.96
CA VAL A 109 -5.77 9.74 -4.05
C VAL A 109 -6.20 10.78 -3.02
N ARG A 110 -7.51 11.00 -2.82
CA ARG A 110 -7.99 11.91 -1.78
C ARG A 110 -7.50 11.49 -0.39
N LYS A 111 -7.61 10.20 -0.06
CA LYS A 111 -7.10 9.69 1.22
C LYS A 111 -5.60 9.90 1.37
N LEU A 112 -4.81 9.64 0.32
CA LEU A 112 -3.36 9.88 0.36
C LEU A 112 -3.04 11.37 0.55
N MET A 113 -3.77 12.27 -0.11
CA MET A 113 -3.64 13.72 0.09
C MET A 113 -3.88 14.13 1.54
N ASP A 114 -4.92 13.60 2.21
CA ASP A 114 -5.19 13.88 3.63
C ASP A 114 -3.95 13.56 4.51
N HIS A 115 -3.20 12.50 4.18
CA HIS A 115 -1.98 12.13 4.91
C HIS A 115 -0.74 12.95 4.52
N VAL A 116 -0.67 13.48 3.30
CA VAL A 116 0.44 14.36 2.87
C VAL A 116 0.47 15.62 3.74
N ASP A 117 -0.70 16.21 3.98
CA ASP A 117 -0.85 17.42 4.80
C ASP A 117 -0.46 17.16 6.27
N ALA A 118 -0.78 15.97 6.79
CA ALA A 118 -0.48 15.60 8.18
C ALA A 118 0.98 15.19 8.44
N ALA A 119 1.74 14.84 7.39
CA ALA A 119 3.06 14.22 7.50
C ALA A 119 4.24 15.19 7.24
N GLU A 120 4.06 16.47 7.53
CA GLU A 120 5.01 17.55 7.19
C GLU A 120 6.48 17.22 7.51
N GLY A 121 7.37 17.43 6.54
CA GLY A 121 8.83 17.22 6.68
C GLY A 121 9.30 15.77 6.83
N SER A 122 8.43 14.77 6.74
CA SER A 122 8.78 13.36 6.93
C SER A 122 9.12 12.63 5.62
N TYR A 123 9.92 11.54 5.74
CA TYR A 123 10.14 10.59 4.63
C TYR A 123 8.83 9.97 4.13
N TYR A 124 7.88 9.73 5.04
CA TYR A 124 6.58 9.19 4.68
C TYR A 124 5.78 10.13 3.76
N ARG A 125 5.86 11.46 3.96
CA ARG A 125 5.22 12.44 3.06
C ARG A 125 5.80 12.38 1.65
N ASP A 126 7.11 12.24 1.54
CA ASP A 126 7.78 12.10 0.25
C ASP A 126 7.31 10.84 -0.48
N GLU A 127 7.18 9.71 0.22
CA GLU A 127 6.67 8.48 -0.37
C GLU A 127 5.19 8.60 -0.78
N LEU A 128 4.35 9.29 -0.01
CA LEU A 128 2.95 9.56 -0.36
C LEU A 128 2.85 10.36 -1.66
N LEU A 129 3.62 11.44 -1.79
CA LEU A 129 3.67 12.28 -2.99
C LEU A 129 4.09 11.48 -4.23
N SER A 130 5.22 10.77 -4.11
CA SER A 130 5.72 9.87 -5.14
C SER A 130 4.65 8.85 -5.55
N ARG A 131 3.93 8.29 -4.56
CA ARG A 131 2.88 7.31 -4.83
C ARG A 131 1.68 7.89 -5.55
N ILE A 132 1.21 9.08 -5.17
CA ILE A 132 0.09 9.75 -5.84
C ILE A 132 0.41 9.96 -7.32
N ILE A 133 1.62 10.46 -7.62
CA ILE A 133 2.08 10.67 -8.99
C ILE A 133 2.15 9.34 -9.75
N ALA A 134 2.73 8.30 -9.14
CA ALA A 134 2.84 6.97 -9.76
C ALA A 134 1.47 6.35 -10.06
N ILE A 135 0.50 6.49 -9.15
CA ILE A 135 -0.87 6.00 -9.34
C ILE A 135 -1.54 6.70 -10.52
N CYS A 136 -1.44 8.03 -10.59
CA CYS A 136 -2.14 8.82 -11.59
C CYS A 136 -1.52 8.71 -12.98
N SER A 137 -0.19 8.63 -13.08
CA SER A 137 0.53 8.45 -14.35
C SER A 137 0.57 7.01 -14.87
N TYR A 138 0.09 6.04 -14.08
CA TYR A 138 0.19 4.62 -14.39
C TYR A 138 -0.30 4.29 -15.82
N ASN A 139 0.58 3.63 -16.57
CA ASN A 139 0.37 3.21 -17.97
C ASN A 139 -0.25 4.33 -18.85
N ASN A 140 0.39 5.49 -18.86
CA ASN A 140 -0.05 6.69 -19.60
C ASN A 140 -1.46 7.13 -19.17
N TYR A 141 -1.62 7.38 -17.87
CA TYR A 141 -2.87 7.86 -17.26
C TYR A 141 -4.06 6.91 -17.47
N GLN A 142 -3.81 5.60 -17.55
CA GLN A 142 -4.84 4.59 -17.84
C GLN A 142 -6.06 4.69 -16.92
N TYR A 143 -5.87 5.09 -15.66
CA TYR A 143 -6.94 5.18 -14.67
C TYR A 143 -7.62 6.55 -14.61
N ILE A 144 -7.06 7.58 -15.25
CA ILE A 144 -7.59 8.95 -15.23
C ILE A 144 -8.68 9.10 -16.29
N THR A 145 -9.86 9.53 -15.87
CA THR A 145 -10.98 9.87 -16.77
C THR A 145 -11.34 11.35 -16.74
N ASN A 146 -10.80 12.10 -15.78
CA ASN A 146 -11.01 13.52 -15.63
C ASN A 146 -9.66 14.20 -15.37
N PHE A 147 -9.10 14.83 -16.40
CA PHE A 147 -7.83 15.53 -16.30
C PHE A 147 -7.93 16.86 -15.55
N GLU A 148 -9.09 17.52 -15.52
CA GLU A 148 -9.30 18.73 -14.71
C GLU A 148 -9.12 18.41 -13.22
N TRP A 149 -9.69 17.29 -12.78
CA TRP A 149 -9.46 16.77 -11.43
C TRP A 149 -7.97 16.46 -11.19
N TYR A 150 -7.30 15.80 -12.14
CA TYR A 150 -5.89 15.45 -11.95
C TYR A 150 -4.98 16.69 -11.91
N ILE A 151 -5.22 17.69 -12.76
CA ILE A 151 -4.52 18.98 -12.71
C ILE A 151 -4.73 19.65 -11.35
N SER A 152 -5.94 19.60 -10.81
CA SER A 152 -6.20 20.12 -9.46
C SER A 152 -5.36 19.41 -8.40
N VAL A 153 -5.23 18.08 -8.47
CA VAL A 153 -4.33 17.32 -7.60
C VAL A 153 -2.88 17.79 -7.75
N LEU A 154 -2.36 17.92 -8.97
CA LEU A 154 -0.99 18.38 -9.22
C LEU A 154 -0.75 19.79 -8.66
N VAL A 155 -1.72 20.70 -8.82
CA VAL A 155 -1.64 22.05 -8.25
C VAL A 155 -1.57 21.99 -6.72
N GLU A 156 -2.38 21.16 -6.06
CA GLU A 156 -2.24 20.96 -4.61
C GLU A 156 -0.87 20.39 -4.23
N LEU A 157 -0.33 19.43 -4.99
CA LEU A 157 1.01 18.87 -4.72
C LEU A 157 2.12 19.93 -4.79
N THR A 158 1.99 20.93 -5.68
CA THR A 158 2.99 22.01 -5.80
C THR A 158 2.99 22.98 -4.63
N LYS A 159 1.91 23.04 -3.85
CA LYS A 159 1.81 23.89 -2.65
C LYS A 159 2.46 23.27 -1.42
N VAL A 160 2.81 21.98 -1.46
CA VAL A 160 3.41 21.28 -0.31
C VAL A 160 4.83 21.80 -0.08
N GLU A 161 5.03 22.53 1.02
CA GLU A 161 6.32 23.15 1.33
C GLU A 161 7.40 22.12 1.65
N GLY A 162 8.64 22.40 1.22
CA GLY A 162 9.81 21.57 1.47
C GLY A 162 9.84 20.25 0.70
N THR A 163 8.96 20.06 -0.29
CA THR A 163 9.00 18.88 -1.16
C THR A 163 10.14 18.95 -2.17
N ARG A 164 10.79 17.82 -2.42
CA ARG A 164 11.81 17.68 -3.47
C ARG A 164 11.24 17.15 -4.80
N HIS A 165 9.92 16.95 -4.86
CA HIS A 165 9.23 16.29 -5.98
C HIS A 165 8.86 17.26 -7.12
N GLY A 166 9.31 18.51 -7.07
CA GLY A 166 8.97 19.52 -8.08
C GLY A 166 9.29 19.09 -9.51
N THR A 167 10.41 18.37 -9.71
CA THR A 167 10.76 17.81 -11.02
C THR A 167 9.81 16.71 -11.46
N MET A 168 9.45 15.79 -10.56
CA MET A 168 8.50 14.70 -10.85
C MET A 168 7.11 15.23 -11.19
N ILE A 169 6.67 16.31 -10.55
CA ILE A 169 5.40 16.99 -10.87
C ILE A 169 5.49 17.67 -12.23
N ALA A 170 6.62 18.30 -12.57
CA ALA A 170 6.81 18.98 -13.85
C ALA A 170 6.89 18.02 -15.06
N GLU A 171 7.19 16.75 -14.83
CA GLU A 171 7.22 15.69 -15.84
C GLU A 171 5.83 15.08 -16.15
N GLN A 172 4.79 15.49 -15.41
CA GLN A 172 3.42 14.99 -15.55
C GLN A 172 2.62 15.61 -16.70
#